data_AF-A0A3M7SL13-F1
#
_entry.id   AF-A0A3M7SL13-F1
#
_cell.length_a   1.000
_cell.length_b   1.000
_cell.length_c   1.000
_cell.angle_alpha   90.00
_cell.angle_beta   90.00
_cell.angle_gamma   90.00
#
_symmetry.space_group_name_H-M   'P 1'
#
loop_
_entity.id
_entity.type
_entity.pdbx_description
1 polymer ?
#
loop_
_entity_poly.entity_id
_entity_poly.type
_entity_poly.pdbx_seq_one_letter_code
_entity_poly.pdbx_strand_id
1 'polypeptide(L)'
;MELFKNRISSGELDLPKNILIREKVPQLKVLKRAHLFITHSGMNSISETIKYAVPIISIPLEGDQQINGIRSCDELHLGIRLEALKTSAEVFIDTIEKVLGDEKYANNINEMSHISAKYNGRVEATKLIMSYLSQE
;
A
#
# COMPACT_ATOMS: atom_id res chain seq x y z
N MET A 1 -16.20 12.88 1.40
CA MET A 1 -16.25 13.44 2.80
C MET A 1 -17.18 12.73 3.81
N GLU A 2 -18.25 12.02 3.41
CA GLU A 2 -19.18 11.37 4.36
C GLU A 2 -18.64 10.06 5.00
N LEU A 3 -17.62 9.44 4.39
CA LEU A 3 -17.01 8.17 4.80
C LEU A 3 -16.34 8.17 6.18
N PHE A 4 -15.98 9.33 6.74
CA PHE A 4 -15.26 9.42 8.02
C PHE A 4 -16.12 9.88 9.20
N LYS A 5 -17.45 9.94 9.05
CA LYS A 5 -18.34 10.37 10.14
C LYS A 5 -18.34 9.41 11.34
N ASN A 6 -17.97 8.14 11.13
CA ASN A 6 -17.92 7.09 12.16
C ASN A 6 -16.48 6.65 12.45
N ARG A 7 -15.58 7.59 12.81
CA ARG A 7 -14.25 7.22 13.29
C ARG A 7 -14.37 6.52 14.63
N ILE A 8 -13.87 5.29 14.70
CA ILE A 8 -13.82 4.51 15.94
C ILE A 8 -12.55 4.88 16.69
N SER A 9 -12.68 5.30 17.95
CA SER A 9 -11.55 5.60 18.82
C SER A 9 -11.13 4.39 19.66
N SER A 10 -9.89 4.41 20.16
CA SER A 10 -9.38 3.36 21.04
C SER A 10 -10.18 3.31 22.34
N GLY A 11 -10.88 2.20 22.59
CA GLY A 11 -11.71 2.00 23.79
C GLY A 11 -13.22 1.99 23.54
N GLU A 12 -13.66 2.27 22.31
CA GLU A 12 -15.09 2.24 21.93
C GLU A 12 -15.59 0.85 21.51
N LEU A 13 -14.69 -0.12 21.36
CA LEU A 13 -15.02 -1.50 20.95
C LEU A 13 -14.38 -2.51 21.89
N ASP A 14 -15.09 -3.61 22.15
CA ASP A 14 -14.50 -4.82 22.70
C ASP A 14 -13.79 -5.57 21.58
N LEU A 15 -12.45 -5.63 21.65
CA LEU A 15 -11.60 -6.09 20.57
C LEU A 15 -10.95 -7.43 20.89
N PRO A 16 -10.88 -8.35 19.91
CA PRO A 16 -10.03 -9.53 20.00
C PRO A 16 -8.57 -9.18 20.32
N LYS A 17 -7.90 -10.06 21.07
CA LYS A 17 -6.50 -9.87 21.53
C LYS A 17 -5.47 -9.66 20.40
N ASN A 18 -5.81 -10.06 19.18
CA ASN A 18 -4.98 -9.93 17.97
C ASN A 18 -5.20 -8.61 17.20
N ILE A 19 -6.05 -7.70 17.69
CA ILE A 19 -6.30 -6.40 17.05
C ILE A 19 -5.64 -5.28 17.86
N LEU A 20 -4.91 -4.42 17.16
CA LEU A 20 -4.28 -3.24 17.73
C LEU A 20 -4.79 -1.99 17.00
N ILE A 21 -5.51 -1.12 17.71
CA ILE A 21 -5.95 0.18 17.17
C ILE A 21 -5.03 1.29 17.68
N ARG A 22 -4.54 2.13 16.76
CA ARG A 22 -3.71 3.30 17.06
C ARG A 22 -4.08 4.42 16.10
N GLU A 23 -4.09 5.66 16.59
CA GLU A 23 -4.27 6.84 15.74
C GLU A 23 -3.11 7.02 14.75
N LYS A 24 -1.89 6.72 15.21
CA LYS A 24 -0.67 6.76 14.42
C LYS A 24 0.20 5.56 14.73
N VAL A 25 0.84 5.03 13.68
CA VAL A 25 1.79 3.92 13.78
C VAL A 25 3.08 4.29 13.06
N PRO A 26 4.24 3.75 13.48
CA PRO A 26 5.46 3.84 12.69
C PRO A 26 5.35 2.94 11.46
N GLN A 27 4.57 3.35 10.46
CA GLN A 27 4.12 2.56 9.31
C GLN A 27 5.25 1.76 8.66
N LEU A 28 6.41 2.37 8.36
CA LEU A 28 7.56 1.67 7.78
C LEU A 28 8.08 0.50 8.64
N LYS A 29 8.06 0.65 9.97
CA LYS A 29 8.49 -0.42 10.89
C LYS A 29 7.48 -1.57 10.92
N VAL A 30 6.19 -1.25 10.76
CA VAL A 30 5.10 -2.23 10.68
C VAL A 30 5.16 -2.98 9.34
N LEU A 31 5.25 -2.24 8.23
CA LEU A 31 5.36 -2.79 6.86
C LEU A 31 6.50 -3.79 6.72
N LYS A 32 7.69 -3.49 7.29
CA LYS A 32 8.83 -4.41 7.27
C LYS A 32 8.53 -5.81 7.88
N ARG A 33 7.45 -5.94 8.65
CA ARG A 33 7.02 -7.17 9.34
C ARG A 33 5.64 -7.65 8.87
N ALA A 34 5.04 -6.98 7.90
CA ALA A 34 3.70 -7.27 7.43
C ALA A 34 3.75 -8.25 6.25
N HIS A 35 2.75 -9.11 6.16
CA HIS A 35 2.54 -9.99 5.00
C HIS A 35 1.56 -9.37 3.98
N LEU A 36 0.75 -8.40 4.42
CA LEU A 36 -0.27 -7.74 3.61
C LEU A 36 -0.45 -6.31 4.11
N PHE A 37 -0.65 -5.36 3.20
CA PHE A 37 -1.01 -3.99 3.54
C PHE A 37 -2.32 -3.56 2.88
N ILE A 38 -3.32 -3.25 3.71
CA ILE A 38 -4.58 -2.67 3.25
C ILE A 38 -4.41 -1.15 3.23
N THR A 39 -4.61 -0.54 2.07
CA THR A 39 -4.35 0.89 1.89
C THR A 39 -5.33 1.52 0.92
N HIS A 40 -5.60 2.82 1.10
CA HIS A 40 -6.26 3.67 0.12
C HIS A 40 -5.45 3.95 -1.16
N SER A 41 -4.25 3.40 -1.31
CA SER A 41 -3.41 3.53 -2.52
C SER A 41 -2.91 4.95 -2.81
N GLY A 42 -2.60 5.73 -1.77
CA GLY A 42 -1.76 6.91 -1.93
C GLY A 42 -0.36 6.52 -2.43
N MET A 43 0.25 7.34 -3.30
CA MET A 43 1.52 7.02 -3.97
C MET A 43 2.68 6.71 -2.99
N ASN A 44 2.72 7.37 -1.84
CA ASN A 44 3.70 7.07 -0.79
C ASN A 44 3.53 5.64 -0.26
N SER A 45 2.29 5.23 0.02
CA SER A 45 1.99 3.87 0.49
C SER A 45 2.37 2.81 -0.55
N ILE A 46 2.09 3.05 -1.82
CA ILE A 46 2.51 2.16 -2.92
C ILE A 46 4.04 2.06 -2.99
N SER A 47 4.74 3.19 -2.92
CA SER A 47 6.21 3.20 -2.95
C SER A 47 6.82 2.43 -1.77
N GLU A 48 6.23 2.57 -0.58
CA GLU A 48 6.68 1.87 0.63
C GLU A 48 6.39 0.37 0.58
N THR A 49 5.25 -0.04 0.03
CA THR A 49 4.90 -1.46 -0.13
C THR A 49 5.84 -2.16 -1.11
N ILE A 50 6.20 -1.49 -2.21
CA ILE A 50 7.21 -1.97 -3.18
C ILE A 50 8.56 -2.10 -2.48
N LYS A 51 8.98 -1.08 -1.72
CA LYS A 51 10.26 -1.11 -0.99
C LYS A 51 10.38 -2.30 -0.04
N TYR A 52 9.30 -2.72 0.61
CA TYR A 52 9.31 -3.83 1.56
C TYR A 52 8.78 -5.15 1.00
N ALA A 53 8.49 -5.21 -0.31
CA ALA A 53 7.94 -6.37 -0.98
C ALA A 53 6.64 -6.91 -0.33
N VAL A 54 5.75 -6.01 0.06
CA VAL A 54 4.48 -6.36 0.72
C VAL A 54 3.32 -6.20 -0.29
N PRO A 55 2.57 -7.27 -0.60
CA PRO A 55 1.35 -7.18 -1.41
C PRO A 55 0.29 -6.30 -0.77
N ILE A 56 -0.66 -5.80 -1.57
CA ILE A 56 -1.70 -4.88 -1.08
C ILE A 56 -3.13 -5.35 -1.31
N ILE A 57 -4.03 -4.86 -0.46
CA ILE A 57 -5.43 -4.67 -0.82
C ILE A 57 -5.66 -3.17 -0.94
N SER A 58 -5.98 -2.72 -2.15
CA SER A 58 -6.21 -1.33 -2.49
C SER A 58 -7.68 -0.98 -2.31
N ILE A 59 -8.00 0.04 -1.52
CA ILE A 59 -9.37 0.56 -1.34
C ILE A 59 -9.36 2.07 -1.59
N PRO A 60 -9.25 2.51 -2.86
CA PRO A 60 -9.13 3.93 -3.17
C PRO A 60 -10.38 4.71 -2.78
N LEU A 61 -10.19 5.91 -2.23
CA LEU A 61 -11.30 6.74 -1.75
C LEU A 61 -11.57 7.90 -2.71
N GLU A 62 -10.58 8.74 -2.98
CA GLU A 62 -10.77 9.98 -3.76
C GLU A 62 -9.51 10.32 -4.58
N GLY A 63 -9.68 11.05 -5.69
CA GLY A 63 -8.59 11.64 -6.46
C GLY A 63 -7.64 10.63 -7.14
N ASP A 64 -6.34 10.89 -7.01
CA ASP A 64 -5.25 10.13 -7.65
C ASP A 64 -5.16 8.66 -7.19
N GLN A 65 -5.71 8.36 -6.00
CA GLN A 65 -5.76 7.02 -5.42
C GLN A 65 -6.39 6.00 -6.36
N GLN A 66 -7.40 6.40 -7.15
CA GLN A 66 -8.06 5.49 -8.10
C GLN A 66 -7.07 5.03 -9.17
N ILE A 67 -6.33 5.97 -9.75
CA ILE A 67 -5.32 5.69 -10.79
C ILE A 67 -4.17 4.89 -10.20
N ASN A 68 -3.70 5.25 -9.00
CA ASN A 68 -2.65 4.50 -8.32
C ASN A 68 -3.10 3.06 -8.02
N GLY A 69 -4.35 2.86 -7.60
CA GLY A 69 -4.95 1.56 -7.37
C GLY A 69 -5.06 0.72 -8.64
N ILE A 70 -5.53 1.30 -9.75
CA ILE A 70 -5.60 0.63 -11.06
C ILE A 70 -4.20 0.21 -11.51
N ARG A 71 -3.23 1.12 -11.49
CA ARG A 71 -1.87 0.80 -11.92
C ARG A 71 -1.21 -0.28 -11.05
N SER A 72 -1.31 -0.16 -9.73
CA SER A 72 -0.67 -1.10 -8.82
C SER A 72 -1.34 -2.48 -8.83
N CYS A 73 -2.67 -2.56 -8.82
CA CYS A 73 -3.38 -3.84 -8.68
C CYS A 73 -3.77 -4.45 -10.03
N ASP A 74 -4.34 -3.64 -10.92
CA ASP A 74 -4.98 -4.14 -12.14
C ASP A 74 -3.94 -4.33 -13.25
N GLU A 75 -2.97 -3.41 -13.37
CA GLU A 75 -1.90 -3.47 -14.38
C GLU A 75 -0.66 -4.24 -13.88
N LEU A 76 -0.14 -3.91 -12.70
CA LEU A 76 1.09 -4.49 -12.15
C LEU A 76 0.85 -5.71 -11.25
N HIS A 77 -0.40 -6.01 -10.91
CA HIS A 77 -0.75 -7.19 -10.12
C HIS A 77 0.00 -7.30 -8.79
N LEU A 78 0.15 -6.16 -8.09
CA LEU A 78 0.77 -6.08 -6.76
C LEU A 78 -0.21 -6.39 -5.62
N GLY A 79 -1.47 -6.63 -5.96
CA GLY A 79 -2.55 -6.79 -5.01
C GLY A 79 -3.90 -6.85 -5.70
N ILE A 80 -4.97 -6.74 -4.91
CA ILE A 80 -6.34 -6.64 -5.40
C ILE A 80 -6.94 -5.31 -5.00
N ARG A 81 -7.65 -4.67 -5.94
CA ARG A 81 -8.42 -3.46 -5.69
C ARG A 81 -9.87 -3.80 -5.36
N LEU A 82 -10.37 -3.22 -4.28
CA LEU A 82 -11.75 -3.34 -3.82
C LEU A 82 -12.41 -1.95 -3.81
N GLU A 83 -13.73 -1.95 -3.91
CA GLU A 83 -14.54 -0.72 -3.81
C GLU A 83 -15.09 -0.57 -2.39
N ALA A 84 -14.77 0.55 -1.73
CA ALA A 84 -15.06 0.79 -0.31
C ALA A 84 -16.53 0.56 0.08
N LEU A 85 -17.47 0.94 -0.79
CA LEU A 85 -18.92 0.88 -0.52
C LEU A 85 -19.60 -0.43 -0.93
N LYS A 86 -18.88 -1.35 -1.60
CA LYS A 86 -19.45 -2.59 -2.14
C LYS A 86 -18.81 -3.86 -1.55
N THR A 87 -17.93 -3.70 -0.58
CA THR A 87 -17.15 -4.80 -0.02
C THR A 87 -17.78 -5.29 1.28
N SER A 88 -18.23 -6.54 1.31
CA SER A 88 -18.66 -7.20 2.56
C SER A 88 -17.47 -7.78 3.32
N ALA A 89 -17.68 -8.20 4.57
CA ALA A 89 -16.63 -8.83 5.37
C ALA A 89 -16.14 -10.15 4.73
N GLU A 90 -17.05 -10.93 4.16
CA GLU A 90 -16.75 -12.19 3.45
C GLU A 90 -15.86 -11.93 2.25
N VAL A 91 -16.23 -10.97 1.39
CA VAL A 91 -15.41 -10.55 0.24
C VAL A 91 -14.01 -10.13 0.70
N PHE A 92 -13.92 -9.44 1.84
CA PHE A 92 -12.65 -8.99 2.38
C PHE A 92 -11.76 -10.15 2.83
N ILE A 93 -12.33 -11.13 3.53
CA ILE A 93 -11.62 -12.34 3.98
C ILE A 93 -11.14 -13.14 2.78
N ASP A 94 -12.03 -13.40 1.81
CA ASP A 94 -11.68 -14.12 0.58
C ASP A 94 -10.55 -13.42 -0.19
N THR A 95 -10.57 -12.09 -0.22
CA THR A 95 -9.51 -11.29 -0.87
C THR A 95 -8.18 -11.42 -0.12
N ILE A 96 -8.18 -11.39 1.21
CA ILE A 96 -6.97 -11.60 2.02
C ILE A 96 -6.38 -12.97 1.73
N GLU A 97 -7.20 -14.01 1.78
CA GLU A 97 -6.77 -15.39 1.52
C GLU A 97 -6.22 -15.54 0.11
N LYS A 98 -6.86 -14.93 -0.88
CA LYS A 98 -6.39 -14.94 -2.26
C LYS A 98 -5.04 -14.23 -2.43
N VAL A 99 -4.88 -13.03 -1.88
CA VAL A 99 -3.61 -12.28 -2.05
C VAL A 99 -2.46 -12.97 -1.33
N LEU A 100 -2.72 -13.59 -0.18
CA LEU A 100 -1.69 -14.31 0.59
C LEU A 100 -1.42 -15.72 0.07
N GLY A 101 -2.39 -16.35 -0.61
CA GLY A 101 -2.29 -17.73 -1.10
C GLY A 101 -1.85 -17.86 -2.56
N ASP A 102 -2.00 -16.82 -3.38
CA ASP A 102 -1.57 -16.83 -4.79
C ASP A 102 -0.16 -16.23 -4.93
N GLU A 103 0.80 -17.08 -5.30
CA GLU A 103 2.21 -16.69 -5.49
C GLU A 103 2.39 -15.57 -6.51
N LYS A 104 1.44 -15.35 -7.44
CA LYS A 104 1.50 -14.25 -8.41
C LYS A 104 1.75 -12.91 -7.72
N TYR A 105 1.01 -12.60 -6.66
CA TYR A 105 1.12 -11.30 -5.98
C TYR A 105 2.47 -11.15 -5.28
N ALA A 106 2.92 -12.22 -4.61
CA ALA A 106 4.22 -12.25 -3.96
C ALA A 106 5.36 -12.11 -4.99
N ASN A 107 5.31 -12.82 -6.11
CA ASN A 107 6.33 -12.77 -7.15
C ASN A 107 6.41 -11.37 -7.78
N ASN A 108 5.28 -10.77 -8.15
CA ASN A 108 5.26 -9.46 -8.80
C ASN A 108 5.74 -8.34 -7.86
N ILE A 109 5.35 -8.36 -6.58
CA ILE A 109 5.84 -7.34 -5.64
C ILE A 109 7.33 -7.50 -5.34
N ASN A 110 7.84 -8.74 -5.28
CA ASN A 110 9.27 -8.99 -5.12
C ASN A 110 10.06 -8.53 -6.34
N GLU A 111 9.55 -8.77 -7.55
CA GLU A 111 10.15 -8.26 -8.79
C GLU A 111 10.21 -6.74 -8.80
N MET A 112 9.09 -6.06 -8.50
CA MET A 112 9.05 -4.61 -8.41
C MET A 112 9.96 -4.06 -7.33
N SER A 113 10.06 -4.74 -6.18
CA SER A 113 11.00 -4.39 -5.11
C SER A 113 12.44 -4.47 -5.60
N HIS A 114 12.79 -5.55 -6.30
CA HIS A 114 14.11 -5.76 -6.87
C HIS A 114 14.46 -4.70 -7.93
N ILE A 115 13.51 -4.34 -8.80
CA ILE A 115 13.67 -3.26 -9.78
C ILE A 115 13.89 -1.92 -9.05
N SER A 116 13.03 -1.60 -8.08
CA SER A 116 13.10 -0.35 -7.31
C SER A 116 14.43 -0.20 -6.57
N ALA A 117 14.96 -1.28 -6.01
CA ALA A 117 16.23 -1.28 -5.28
C ALA A 117 17.45 -0.88 -6.12
N LYS A 118 17.36 -0.98 -7.46
CA LYS A 118 18.43 -0.54 -8.38
C LYS A 118 18.55 0.98 -8.46
N TYR A 119 17.54 1.72 -8.01
CA TYR A 119 17.50 3.17 -8.10
C TYR A 119 17.74 3.81 -6.73
N ASN A 120 18.73 4.70 -6.65
CA ASN A 120 18.93 5.56 -5.48
C ASN A 120 18.38 6.95 -5.79
N GLY A 121 17.06 7.09 -5.64
CA GLY A 121 16.32 8.28 -6.08
C GLY A 121 16.91 9.60 -5.58
N ARG A 122 17.37 9.66 -4.32
CA ARG A 122 17.97 10.89 -3.76
C ARG A 122 19.31 11.22 -4.40
N VAL A 123 20.21 10.24 -4.49
CA VAL A 123 21.56 10.44 -5.03
C VAL A 123 21.49 10.81 -6.51
N GLU A 124 20.67 10.10 -7.29
CA GLU A 124 20.53 10.41 -8.71
C GLU A 124 19.80 11.73 -8.96
N ALA A 125 18.78 12.06 -8.18
CA ALA A 125 18.15 13.38 -8.28
C ALA A 125 19.16 14.51 -8.00
N THR A 126 19.99 14.38 -6.95
CA THR A 126 21.03 15.37 -6.66
C THR A 126 22.02 15.50 -7.81
N LYS A 127 22.50 14.38 -8.38
CA LYS A 127 23.43 14.41 -9.52
C LYS A 127 22.82 15.11 -10.74
N LEU A 128 21.57 14.81 -11.07
CA LEU A 128 20.86 15.42 -12.20
C LEU A 128 20.70 16.93 -12.00
N ILE A 129 20.28 17.36 -10.81
CA ILE A 129 20.14 18.79 -10.48
C ILE A 129 21.49 19.50 -10.59
N MET A 130 22.54 18.94 -9.99
CA MET A 130 23.88 19.55 -10.05
C MET A 130 24.43 19.61 -11.48
N SER A 131 24.21 18.57 -12.28
CA SER A 131 24.64 18.54 -13.68
C SER A 131 23.91 19.55 -14.55
N TYR A 132 22.66 19.87 -14.24
CA TYR A 132 21.90 20.92 -14.93
C TYR A 132 22.45 22.31 -14.57
N LEU A 133 22.71 22.55 -13.28
CA LEU A 133 23.24 23.81 -12.79
C LEU A 133 24.66 24.11 -13.29
N SER A 134 25.46 23.09 -13.62
CA SER A 134 26.82 23.26 -14.15
C SER A 134 26.89 23.46 -15.67
N GLN A 135 25.74 23.53 -16.37
CA GLN A 135 25.66 23.80 -17.80
C GLN A 135 25.42 25.29 -18.13
N GLU A 136 25.26 26.13 -17.10
CA GLU A 136 25.31 27.60 -17.17
C GLU A 136 26.72 28.11 -16.83
#